data_AF-A0A8D9LN50-F1
#
_entry.id   AF-A0A8D9LN50-F1
#
_cell.length_a   1.000
_cell.length_b   1.000
_cell.length_c   1.000
_cell.angle_alpha   90.00
_cell.angle_beta   90.00
_cell.angle_gamma   90.00
#
_symmetry.space_group_name_H-M   'P 1'
#
loop_
_entity.id
_entity.type
_entity.pdbx_description
1 polymer ?
#
loop_
_entity_poly.entity_id
_entity_poly.type
_entity_poly.pdbx_seq_one_letter_code
_entity_poly.pdbx_strand_id
1 'polypeptide(L)'
;MASRPGLLTDWPWTPLGSFKYLVVVPLEPTPFPFGESMEWFKSLFSMRVRLSSSTTGFTEYHFLYSRYHSHHHSSIVTEPITSVVHPFAEHIGYTLILGIPLVTTLLCGTVSAASIALYITYIDFMNNLGHCNFELIPRSFFSLFPPLKYLCYTPSFHSLHHTQFRTNYSLFMPMYDYVYGTNDKCSDSLYESSLEEEEEKPDAIHLTHLTSLDSIYHLRLGFASLSSHPLSSRCYLVLMRPFTLIISLMLTSFSSRTFVFERNRIGDLTLHSHLLPKFSSHYKSRQQKESINKMIEAAILEAEKKDVRGEELNGYGEMYVRKYPKLKIRIVDGSSLAAAVVVHSIPVDTREVLFRGRITKIGRAIVISLCQNGIKVMVLREEEHSMLNGFIGGHCKENLVLTTNYSPMIWLVGDGLSKEDQKKARKGTLFIPFSQFPPSKLRKDCFYHTTPAMIIPDAAQNIDSCENWLGRRVMSAWRVGGIVHALEGWEEHECGLEVPMANPPRVWEAALRHGFKPLVLPSLETK
;
A
#
# COMPACT_ATOMS: atom_id res chain seq x y z
N MET A 1 25.23 -5.83 -6.54
CA MET A 1 24.76 -7.11 -5.96
C MET A 1 25.94 -8.06 -5.81
N ALA A 2 26.23 -8.56 -4.60
CA ALA A 2 27.02 -9.77 -4.41
C ALA A 2 26.04 -10.95 -4.45
N SER A 3 26.19 -11.84 -5.43
CA SER A 3 25.21 -12.85 -5.81
C SER A 3 25.18 -14.10 -4.92
N ARG A 4 25.92 -14.12 -3.79
CA ARG A 4 25.91 -15.22 -2.82
C ARG A 4 26.14 -14.70 -1.39
N PRO A 5 25.10 -14.65 -0.54
CA PRO A 5 25.26 -14.40 0.89
C PRO A 5 26.01 -15.58 1.55
N GLY A 6 26.86 -15.30 2.54
CA GLY A 6 27.58 -16.32 3.30
C GLY A 6 26.70 -17.06 4.32
N LEU A 7 27.27 -18.07 4.98
CA LEU A 7 26.57 -18.95 5.94
C LEU A 7 25.91 -18.24 7.14
N LEU A 8 26.27 -16.97 7.41
CA LEU A 8 25.75 -16.16 8.52
C LEU A 8 24.63 -15.19 8.11
N THR A 9 24.24 -15.20 6.83
CA THR A 9 23.20 -14.30 6.31
C THR A 9 21.80 -14.91 6.40
N ASP A 10 21.69 -16.25 6.36
CA ASP A 10 20.44 -16.98 6.61
C ASP A 10 20.45 -17.54 8.04
N TRP A 11 20.01 -16.72 8.99
CA TRP A 11 19.83 -17.12 10.38
C TRP A 11 18.44 -17.75 10.57
N PRO A 12 18.25 -18.77 11.44
CA PRO A 12 16.96 -19.45 11.67
C PRO A 12 15.77 -18.55 12.06
N TRP A 13 15.99 -17.26 12.35
CA TRP A 13 14.95 -16.29 12.71
C TRP A 13 14.56 -15.31 11.60
N THR A 14 15.09 -15.44 10.37
CA THR A 14 14.73 -14.59 9.22
C THR A 14 13.21 -14.38 9.04
N PRO A 15 12.31 -15.37 9.31
CA PRO A 15 10.87 -15.17 9.23
C PRO A 15 10.27 -14.18 10.25
N LEU A 16 10.99 -13.85 11.34
CA LEU A 16 10.51 -12.98 12.42
C LEU A 16 10.70 -11.48 12.15
N GLY A 17 11.44 -11.08 11.10
CA GLY A 17 11.59 -9.66 10.76
C GLY A 17 12.08 -8.78 11.93
N SER A 18 11.48 -7.60 12.10
CA SER A 18 11.78 -6.66 13.20
C SER A 18 11.31 -7.13 14.59
N PHE A 19 10.55 -8.23 14.70
CA PHE A 19 10.16 -8.81 15.99
C PHE A 19 11.35 -9.43 16.76
N LYS A 20 12.49 -9.65 16.09
CA LYS A 20 13.73 -10.13 16.73
C LYS A 20 14.24 -9.21 17.84
N TYR A 21 13.95 -7.90 17.78
CA TYR A 21 14.38 -6.93 18.78
C TYR A 21 13.66 -7.05 20.12
N LEU A 22 12.49 -7.71 20.16
CA LEU A 22 11.76 -8.00 21.41
C LEU A 22 12.39 -9.14 22.23
N VAL A 23 13.21 -9.98 21.59
CA VAL A 23 13.85 -11.15 22.24
C VAL A 23 15.19 -10.78 22.89
N VAL A 24 15.80 -9.66 22.50
CA VAL A 24 17.17 -9.28 22.86
C VAL A 24 17.20 -8.05 23.79
N VAL A 25 16.20 -7.88 24.66
CA VAL A 25 16.34 -6.97 25.80
C VAL A 25 17.13 -7.71 26.88
N PRO A 26 18.39 -7.36 27.18
CA PRO A 26 19.10 -7.98 28.29
C PRO A 26 18.73 -7.23 29.57
N LEU A 27 18.16 -7.97 30.52
CA LEU A 27 18.22 -7.65 31.94
C LEU A 27 19.65 -7.89 32.46
N GLU A 28 20.09 -6.94 33.28
CA GLU A 28 21.16 -6.96 34.29
C GLU A 28 22.62 -6.54 33.99
N PRO A 29 23.29 -5.90 34.99
CA PRO A 29 24.59 -5.26 34.85
C PRO A 29 25.74 -6.02 35.53
N THR A 30 26.96 -5.92 35.02
CA THR A 30 28.20 -6.14 35.82
C THR A 30 29.30 -5.17 35.40
N PRO A 31 30.22 -4.77 36.32
CA PRO A 31 31.18 -3.71 36.08
C PRO A 31 32.58 -4.25 35.71
N PHE A 32 33.27 -3.58 34.79
CA PHE A 32 34.73 -3.67 34.65
C PHE A 32 35.34 -2.26 34.55
N PRO A 33 36.56 -2.06 35.08
CA PRO A 33 37.09 -0.74 35.39
C PRO A 33 37.72 -0.05 34.18
N PHE A 34 37.52 1.27 34.18
CA PHE A 34 38.00 2.26 33.23
C PHE A 34 39.53 2.44 33.32
N GLY A 35 40.20 2.36 32.17
CA GLY A 35 41.63 2.70 32.05
C GLY A 35 42.14 2.83 30.61
N GLU A 36 41.57 2.09 29.65
CA GLU A 36 42.05 2.04 28.26
C GLU A 36 41.05 2.57 27.21
N SER A 37 39.90 3.10 27.64
CA SER A 37 38.81 3.50 26.74
C SER A 37 39.10 4.75 25.90
N MET A 38 40.09 5.57 26.27
CA MET A 38 40.39 6.83 25.57
C MET A 38 41.26 6.64 24.31
N GLU A 39 42.13 5.63 24.29
CA GLU A 39 42.89 5.24 23.08
C GLU A 39 42.02 4.41 22.12
N TRP A 40 41.07 3.62 22.64
CA TRP A 40 40.02 2.98 21.85
C TRP A 40 39.02 3.97 21.25
N PHE A 41 38.67 5.04 21.96
CA PHE A 41 37.86 6.14 21.44
C PHE A 41 38.54 6.80 20.23
N LYS A 42 39.86 7.03 20.30
CA LYS A 42 40.63 7.50 19.16
C LYS A 42 40.63 6.47 18.04
N SER A 43 40.80 5.17 18.31
CA SER A 43 40.85 4.13 17.28
C SER A 43 39.51 3.96 16.52
N LEU A 44 38.36 3.93 17.22
CA LEU A 44 37.04 3.74 16.61
C LEU A 44 36.48 5.01 15.96
N PHE A 45 36.73 6.20 16.51
CA PHE A 45 36.43 7.45 15.79
C PHE A 45 37.42 7.68 14.63
N SER A 46 38.71 7.36 14.80
CA SER A 46 39.72 7.36 13.72
C SER A 46 39.40 6.34 12.62
N MET A 47 38.70 5.24 12.93
CA MET A 47 38.23 4.26 11.95
C MET A 47 37.14 4.84 11.03
N ARG A 48 36.50 5.95 11.42
CA ARG A 48 35.56 6.70 10.57
C ARG A 48 36.08 8.07 10.10
N VAL A 49 37.27 8.51 10.54
CA VAL A 49 37.74 9.90 10.36
C VAL A 49 39.18 10.05 9.85
N ARG A 50 40.04 9.02 9.88
CA ARG A 50 41.47 9.22 9.56
C ARG A 50 42.03 8.29 8.49
N LEU A 51 41.34 8.14 7.36
CA LEU A 51 41.87 7.43 6.18
C LEU A 51 41.42 8.04 4.84
N SER A 52 41.46 9.38 4.69
CA SER A 52 41.34 10.03 3.36
C SER A 52 42.62 10.76 2.90
N SER A 53 43.70 10.76 3.69
CA SER A 53 44.93 11.52 3.36
C SER A 53 46.19 10.68 3.08
N SER A 54 46.08 9.36 2.88
CA SER A 54 47.22 8.59 2.35
C SER A 54 46.79 7.55 1.32
N THR A 55 47.46 7.59 0.17
CA THR A 55 47.21 6.88 -1.08
C THR A 55 47.48 5.37 -1.02
N THR A 56 47.43 4.72 0.15
CA THR A 56 47.89 3.33 0.32
C THR A 56 46.98 2.41 1.16
N GLY A 57 45.70 2.74 1.36
CA GLY A 57 44.77 1.98 2.23
C GLY A 57 43.43 1.52 1.63
N PHE A 58 43.33 1.32 0.31
CA PHE A 58 42.03 1.09 -0.36
C PHE A 58 41.38 -0.30 -0.12
N THR A 59 42.08 -1.29 0.44
CA THR A 59 41.60 -2.69 0.52
C THR A 59 40.77 -3.02 1.77
N GLU A 60 41.10 -2.46 2.94
CA GLU A 60 40.40 -2.77 4.21
C GLU A 60 39.03 -2.11 4.33
N TYR A 61 38.89 -0.88 3.82
CA TYR A 61 37.60 -0.17 3.80
C TYR A 61 36.59 -0.89 2.90
N HIS A 62 37.02 -1.36 1.73
CA HIS A 62 36.18 -2.13 0.82
C HIS A 62 35.76 -3.47 1.45
N PHE A 63 36.59 -4.06 2.31
CA PHE A 63 36.30 -5.31 3.00
C PHE A 63 35.24 -5.14 4.09
N LEU A 64 35.41 -4.17 5.00
CA LEU A 64 34.45 -3.93 6.08
C LEU A 64 33.13 -3.38 5.54
N TYR A 65 33.18 -2.42 4.61
CA TYR A 65 32.00 -1.91 3.93
C TYR A 65 31.23 -3.03 3.23
N SER A 66 31.89 -3.84 2.39
CA SER A 66 31.23 -4.90 1.62
C SER A 66 30.59 -6.00 2.47
N ARG A 67 30.97 -6.15 3.74
CA ARG A 67 30.47 -7.22 4.62
C ARG A 67 29.51 -6.72 5.68
N TYR A 68 29.73 -5.50 6.16
CA TYR A 68 28.98 -4.97 7.29
C TYR A 68 28.06 -3.83 6.88
N HIS A 69 28.36 -3.00 5.88
CA HIS A 69 27.56 -1.78 5.64
C HIS A 69 26.90 -1.71 4.25
N SER A 70 27.35 -2.51 3.27
CA SER A 70 26.83 -2.47 1.90
C SER A 70 25.38 -2.92 1.79
N HIS A 71 24.88 -3.71 2.73
CA HIS A 71 23.47 -4.12 2.75
C HIS A 71 22.56 -2.95 3.12
N HIS A 72 22.93 -2.16 4.13
CA HIS A 72 22.23 -0.92 4.49
C HIS A 72 22.13 0.03 3.30
N HIS A 73 23.25 0.22 2.60
CA HIS A 73 23.36 1.03 1.39
C HIS A 73 22.78 0.42 0.11
N SER A 74 22.23 -0.80 0.17
CA SER A 74 21.50 -1.36 -0.98
C SER A 74 20.20 -0.59 -1.27
N SER A 75 19.70 0.15 -0.27
CA SER A 75 18.57 1.06 -0.38
C SER A 75 19.08 2.47 -0.67
N ILE A 76 19.41 2.75 -1.94
CA ILE A 76 19.89 4.09 -2.36
C ILE A 76 18.80 5.15 -2.12
N VAL A 77 17.56 4.81 -2.44
CA VAL A 77 16.39 5.55 -1.98
C VAL A 77 16.00 4.94 -0.64
N THR A 78 16.25 5.66 0.44
CA THR A 78 16.02 5.13 1.80
C THR A 78 14.54 5.22 2.18
N GLU A 79 14.10 4.30 3.03
CA GLU A 79 12.83 4.42 3.76
C GLU A 79 13.16 4.43 5.27
N PRO A 80 12.28 4.92 6.16
CA PRO A 80 12.57 4.97 7.60
C PRO A 80 13.07 3.63 8.16
N ILE A 81 12.55 2.51 7.65
CA ILE A 81 12.98 1.17 8.06
C ILE A 81 14.43 0.84 7.70
N THR A 82 14.99 1.43 6.64
CA THR A 82 16.41 1.29 6.25
C THR A 82 17.34 1.66 7.41
N SER A 83 16.92 2.58 8.27
CA SER A 83 17.66 3.03 9.47
C SER A 83 18.01 1.92 10.46
N VAL A 84 17.31 0.78 10.41
CA VAL A 84 17.53 -0.38 11.31
C VAL A 84 17.86 -1.65 10.54
N VAL A 85 18.16 -1.56 9.24
CA VAL A 85 18.58 -2.68 8.40
C VAL A 85 20.11 -2.71 8.36
N HIS A 86 20.69 -3.41 9.33
CA HIS A 86 22.13 -3.62 9.43
C HIS A 86 22.43 -5.12 9.67
N PRO A 87 23.61 -5.63 9.27
CA PRO A 87 24.07 -6.94 9.70
C PRO A 87 24.21 -7.03 11.23
N PHE A 88 24.09 -8.23 11.77
CA PHE A 88 24.05 -8.46 13.22
C PHE A 88 25.24 -7.86 13.98
N ALA A 89 26.46 -7.97 13.44
CA ALA A 89 27.65 -7.41 14.07
C ALA A 89 27.64 -5.86 14.11
N GLU A 90 27.09 -5.23 13.06
CA GLU A 90 26.93 -3.78 13.03
C GLU A 90 25.89 -3.33 14.07
N HIS A 91 24.82 -4.11 14.29
CA HIS A 91 23.90 -3.85 15.40
C HIS A 91 24.60 -3.87 16.76
N ILE A 92 25.47 -4.85 17.03
CA ILE A 92 26.25 -4.89 18.29
C ILE A 92 27.11 -3.61 18.41
N GLY A 93 27.80 -3.23 17.34
CA GLY A 93 28.62 -2.00 17.32
C GLY A 93 27.79 -0.75 17.62
N TYR A 94 26.63 -0.59 16.96
CA TYR A 94 25.71 0.51 17.21
C TYR A 94 25.19 0.53 18.63
N THR A 95 24.75 -0.61 19.16
CA THR A 95 24.24 -0.72 20.54
C THR A 95 25.32 -0.36 21.56
N LEU A 96 26.56 -0.80 21.37
CA LEU A 96 27.67 -0.45 22.26
C LEU A 96 27.97 1.04 22.22
N ILE A 97 28.10 1.64 21.03
CA ILE A 97 28.44 3.07 20.87
C ILE A 97 27.32 3.96 21.41
N LEU A 98 26.08 3.69 21.03
CA LEU A 98 24.91 4.46 21.49
C LEU A 98 24.56 4.17 22.95
N GLY A 99 25.05 3.06 23.52
CA GLY A 99 24.89 2.74 24.94
C GLY A 99 25.80 3.56 25.86
N ILE A 100 26.91 4.12 25.35
CA ILE A 100 27.91 4.82 26.18
C ILE A 100 27.28 5.95 27.02
N PRO A 101 26.49 6.90 26.47
CA PRO A 101 25.88 7.97 27.27
C PRO A 101 24.96 7.45 28.40
N LEU A 102 24.23 6.36 28.15
CA LEU A 102 23.36 5.75 29.15
C LEU A 102 24.17 5.11 30.28
N VAL A 103 25.25 4.38 29.93
CA VAL A 103 26.15 3.80 30.91
C VAL A 103 26.88 4.88 31.70
N THR A 104 27.36 5.95 31.06
CA THR A 104 28.03 7.06 31.74
C THR A 104 27.10 7.75 32.73
N THR A 105 25.87 8.08 32.34
CA THR A 105 24.91 8.72 33.25
C THR A 105 24.50 7.80 34.41
N LEU A 106 24.44 6.49 34.17
CA LEU A 106 24.24 5.48 35.22
C LEU A 106 25.41 5.47 36.20
N LEU A 107 26.65 5.42 35.72
CA LEU A 107 27.87 5.43 36.54
C LEU A 107 28.03 6.74 37.33
N CYS A 108 27.61 7.87 36.76
CA CYS A 108 27.61 9.17 37.44
C CYS A 108 26.44 9.33 38.42
N GLY A 109 25.50 8.39 38.50
CA GLY A 109 24.33 8.47 39.37
C GLY A 109 23.30 9.55 38.97
N THR A 110 23.36 10.04 37.72
CA THR A 110 22.47 11.11 37.21
C THR A 110 21.38 10.61 36.27
N VAL A 111 21.29 9.29 36.06
CA VAL A 111 20.31 8.69 35.16
C VAL A 111 18.89 8.81 35.72
N SER A 112 17.93 9.10 34.85
CA SER A 112 16.49 9.07 35.15
C SER A 112 15.72 8.34 34.06
N ALA A 113 14.55 7.79 34.40
CA ALA A 113 13.67 7.15 33.42
C ALA A 113 13.31 8.09 32.25
N ALA A 114 13.09 9.37 32.54
CA ALA A 114 12.84 10.40 31.52
C ALA A 114 14.04 10.60 30.60
N SER A 115 15.27 10.69 31.13
CA SER A 115 16.48 10.85 30.32
C SER A 115 16.74 9.66 29.40
N ILE A 116 16.50 8.43 29.87
CA ILE A 116 16.62 7.21 29.05
C ILE A 116 15.59 7.25 27.92
N ALA A 117 14.32 7.52 28.25
CA ALA A 117 13.24 7.56 27.27
C ALA A 117 13.48 8.63 26.19
N LEU A 118 13.89 9.84 26.58
CA LEU A 118 14.20 10.92 25.65
C LEU A 118 15.39 10.58 24.76
N TYR A 119 16.46 10.01 25.31
CA TYR A 119 17.64 9.64 24.54
C TYR A 119 17.33 8.59 23.47
N ILE A 120 16.67 7.49 23.86
CA ILE A 120 16.28 6.42 22.93
C ILE A 120 15.34 6.98 21.85
N THR A 121 14.32 7.73 22.27
CA THR A 121 13.36 8.32 21.33
C THR A 121 14.05 9.26 20.34
N TYR A 122 14.98 10.10 20.79
CA TYR A 122 15.71 11.02 19.93
C TYR A 122 16.58 10.30 18.90
N ILE A 123 17.35 9.29 19.34
CA ILE A 123 18.22 8.50 18.45
C ILE A 123 17.39 7.81 17.38
N ASP A 124 16.32 7.11 17.78
CA ASP A 124 15.44 6.41 16.85
C ASP A 124 14.74 7.39 15.91
N PHE A 125 14.19 8.48 16.45
CA PHE A 125 13.52 9.52 15.65
C PHE A 125 14.46 10.12 14.61
N MET A 126 15.64 10.58 15.02
CA MET A 126 16.59 11.21 14.12
C MET A 126 17.08 10.22 13.06
N ASN A 127 17.37 8.98 13.44
CA ASN A 127 17.79 7.95 12.48
C ASN A 127 16.68 7.63 11.46
N ASN A 128 15.43 7.50 11.89
CA ASN A 128 14.29 7.30 10.98
C ASN A 128 14.05 8.53 10.10
N LEU A 129 14.19 9.75 10.64
CA LEU A 129 14.10 11.01 9.90
C LEU A 129 15.15 11.06 8.79
N GLY A 130 16.40 10.72 9.10
CA GLY A 130 17.48 10.66 8.12
C GLY A 130 17.21 9.77 6.92
N HIS A 131 16.45 8.70 7.13
CA HIS A 131 16.15 7.69 6.11
C HIS A 131 14.76 7.87 5.49
N CYS A 132 13.98 8.88 5.87
CA CYS A 132 12.61 9.02 5.38
C CYS A 132 12.51 9.50 3.93
N ASN A 133 13.62 9.96 3.34
CA ASN A 133 13.72 10.46 1.98
C ASN A 133 12.69 11.57 1.65
N PHE A 134 12.34 12.37 2.66
CA PHE A 134 11.44 13.51 2.55
C PHE A 134 11.92 14.63 3.48
N GLU A 135 12.17 15.83 2.94
CA GLU A 135 12.69 16.94 3.75
C GLU A 135 11.58 17.57 4.60
N LEU A 136 11.64 17.34 5.90
CA LEU A 136 10.65 17.81 6.88
C LEU A 136 11.13 19.04 7.66
N ILE A 137 12.43 19.38 7.61
CA ILE A 137 13.01 20.43 8.43
C ILE A 137 12.90 21.77 7.69
N PRO A 138 12.02 22.70 8.11
CA PRO A 138 11.82 23.96 7.40
C PRO A 138 13.02 24.91 7.56
N ARG A 139 13.22 25.83 6.59
CA ARG A 139 14.28 26.86 6.63
C ARG A 139 14.31 27.62 7.95
N SER A 140 13.13 27.91 8.50
CA SER A 140 12.98 28.65 9.76
C SER A 140 13.68 27.99 10.95
N PHE A 141 13.79 26.66 10.94
CA PHE A 141 14.42 25.88 12.00
C PHE A 141 15.91 26.23 12.12
N PHE A 142 16.62 26.29 10.98
CA PHE A 142 18.03 26.68 10.97
C PHE A 142 18.22 28.19 10.97
N SER A 143 17.30 28.99 10.43
CA SER A 143 17.43 30.45 10.49
C SER A 143 17.26 31.00 11.91
N LEU A 144 16.41 30.38 12.74
CA LEU A 144 16.20 30.79 14.13
C LEU A 144 17.43 30.54 15.01
N PHE A 145 18.13 29.42 14.78
CA PHE A 145 19.38 29.10 15.48
C PHE A 145 20.39 28.46 14.51
N PRO A 146 21.18 29.28 13.77
CA PRO A 146 22.09 28.79 12.73
C PRO A 146 23.08 27.68 13.15
N PRO A 147 23.62 27.65 14.38
CA PRO A 147 24.49 26.57 14.81
C PRO A 147 23.85 25.18 14.78
N LEU A 148 22.51 25.10 14.80
CA LEU A 148 21.78 23.82 14.83
C LEU A 148 22.03 22.96 13.59
N LYS A 149 22.31 23.58 12.44
CA LYS A 149 22.69 22.90 11.20
C LYS A 149 23.88 21.95 11.38
N TYR A 150 24.78 22.27 12.30
CA TYR A 150 25.96 21.45 12.57
C TYR A 150 25.72 20.37 13.63
N LEU A 151 24.64 20.48 14.42
CA LEU A 151 24.30 19.55 15.50
C LEU A 151 23.23 18.53 15.10
N CYS A 152 22.36 18.88 14.16
CA CYS A 152 21.28 18.03 13.65
C CYS A 152 21.34 17.98 12.12
N TYR A 153 21.56 16.79 11.58
CA TYR A 153 21.48 16.56 10.14
C TYR A 153 20.03 16.55 9.63
N THR A 154 19.88 16.69 8.32
CA THR A 154 18.59 16.64 7.61
C THR A 154 18.46 15.36 6.78
N PRO A 155 17.24 14.95 6.41
CA PRO A 155 17.03 13.87 5.44
C PRO A 155 17.86 14.06 4.15
N SER A 156 17.92 15.27 3.59
CA SER A 156 18.70 15.55 2.38
C SER A 156 20.21 15.37 2.60
N PHE A 157 20.74 15.75 3.77
CA PHE A 157 22.15 15.54 4.11
C PHE A 157 22.52 14.05 4.12
N HIS A 158 21.67 13.21 4.73
CA HIS A 158 21.91 11.77 4.83
C HIS A 158 21.59 11.00 3.55
N SER A 159 20.68 11.51 2.71
CA SER A 159 20.45 10.95 1.38
C SER A 159 21.71 11.04 0.50
N LEU A 160 22.51 12.11 0.63
CA LEU A 160 23.81 12.22 -0.05
C LEU A 160 24.80 11.15 0.41
N HIS A 161 24.78 10.78 1.69
CA HIS A 161 25.58 9.66 2.17
C HIS A 161 25.20 8.33 1.48
N HIS A 162 23.90 8.08 1.31
CA HIS A 162 23.39 6.87 0.63
C HIS A 162 23.55 6.85 -0.89
N THR A 163 23.76 8.01 -1.51
CA THR A 163 23.90 8.13 -2.97
C THR A 163 25.35 8.27 -3.42
N GLN A 164 26.17 9.03 -2.70
CA GLN A 164 27.57 9.29 -3.05
C GLN A 164 28.55 8.33 -2.35
N PHE A 165 28.16 7.73 -1.21
CA PHE A 165 28.93 6.79 -0.38
C PHE A 165 30.26 7.31 0.19
N ARG A 166 30.72 8.50 -0.22
CA ARG A 166 32.04 9.05 0.10
C ARG A 166 31.99 10.39 0.82
N THR A 167 30.81 10.81 1.22
CA THR A 167 30.56 12.09 1.87
C THR A 167 29.52 11.91 2.98
N ASN A 168 29.41 12.90 3.87
CA ASN A 168 28.40 12.99 4.92
C ASN A 168 28.36 11.75 5.85
N TYR A 169 29.50 11.41 6.47
CA TYR A 169 29.66 10.20 7.27
C TYR A 169 29.05 10.28 8.68
N SER A 170 28.82 11.49 9.21
CA SER A 170 28.25 11.66 10.54
C SER A 170 26.79 11.22 10.57
N LEU A 171 26.44 10.40 11.57
CA LEU A 171 25.07 9.89 11.68
C LEU A 171 24.10 10.91 12.27
N PHE A 172 24.56 11.80 13.17
CA PHE A 172 23.68 12.76 13.85
C PHE A 172 24.15 14.21 13.76
N MET A 173 25.46 14.44 13.80
CA MET A 173 26.05 15.77 13.96
C MET A 173 26.95 16.13 12.76
N PRO A 174 26.43 16.87 11.76
CA PRO A 174 27.19 17.29 10.58
C PRO A 174 28.50 18.00 10.89
N MET A 175 28.64 18.63 12.06
CA MET A 175 29.87 19.33 12.49
C MET A 175 31.13 18.52 12.23
N TYR A 176 31.10 17.20 12.43
CA TYR A 176 32.26 16.36 12.23
C TYR A 176 32.63 16.27 10.74
N ASP A 177 31.65 16.20 9.84
CA ASP A 177 31.93 16.24 8.40
C ASP A 177 32.53 17.57 7.95
N TYR A 178 32.10 18.68 8.54
CA TYR A 178 32.72 19.99 8.26
C TYR A 178 34.15 20.08 8.81
N VAL A 179 34.39 19.60 10.04
CA VAL A 179 35.72 19.61 10.67
C VAL A 179 36.72 18.74 9.91
N TYR A 180 36.26 17.60 9.39
CA TYR A 180 37.11 16.64 8.69
C TYR A 180 37.07 16.77 7.15
N GLY A 181 36.31 17.72 6.62
CA GLY A 181 36.23 17.98 5.18
C GLY A 181 35.59 16.85 4.38
N THR A 182 34.68 16.09 4.99
CA THR A 182 33.93 14.99 4.37
C THR A 182 32.50 15.38 4.02
N ASN A 183 32.13 16.65 4.21
CA ASN A 183 30.81 17.17 3.81
C ASN A 183 30.68 17.26 2.28
N ASP A 184 29.52 16.86 1.76
CA ASP A 184 29.22 17.00 0.35
C ASP A 184 28.94 18.46 -0.01
N LYS A 185 29.54 18.94 -1.11
CA LYS A 185 29.38 20.32 -1.58
C LYS A 185 27.93 20.65 -1.97
N CYS A 186 27.15 19.64 -2.35
CA CYS A 186 25.76 19.80 -2.75
C CYS A 186 24.77 19.74 -1.57
N SER A 187 25.23 19.53 -0.33
CA SER A 187 24.35 19.36 0.84
C SER A 187 23.37 20.52 1.02
N ASP A 188 23.88 21.76 0.91
CA ASP A 188 23.07 22.96 1.10
C ASP A 188 22.10 23.19 -0.08
N SER A 189 22.60 23.06 -1.31
CA SER A 189 21.74 23.21 -2.49
C SER A 189 20.65 22.16 -2.56
N LEU A 190 20.95 20.91 -2.16
CA LEU A 190 19.98 19.83 -2.14
C LEU A 190 18.89 20.12 -1.11
N TYR A 191 19.27 20.46 0.13
CA TYR A 191 18.32 20.87 1.17
C TYR A 191 17.38 21.98 0.68
N GLU A 192 17.93 23.04 0.08
CA GLU A 192 17.12 24.16 -0.38
C GLU A 192 16.19 23.77 -1.54
N SER A 193 16.68 22.99 -2.51
CA SER A 193 15.87 22.53 -3.63
C SER A 193 14.75 21.56 -3.22
N SER A 194 15.00 20.69 -2.24
CA SER A 194 14.00 19.74 -1.71
C SER A 194 12.84 20.45 -1.02
N LEU A 195 13.05 21.66 -0.48
CA LEU A 195 12.00 22.48 0.13
C LEU A 195 11.20 23.29 -0.90
N GLU A 196 11.75 23.51 -2.10
CA GLU A 196 11.11 24.24 -3.19
C GLU A 196 10.36 23.33 -4.17
N GLU A 197 10.52 22.01 -4.04
CA GLU A 197 9.90 21.03 -4.92
C GLU A 197 8.36 21.10 -4.83
N GLU A 198 7.70 21.44 -5.94
CA GLU A 198 6.24 21.46 -6.01
C GLU A 198 5.69 20.04 -5.93
N GLU A 199 4.54 19.88 -5.26
CA GLU A 199 3.86 18.59 -5.19
C GLU A 199 3.51 18.10 -6.61
N GLU A 200 3.98 16.90 -6.97
CA GLU A 200 3.64 16.28 -8.26
C GLU A 200 2.11 16.24 -8.43
N LYS A 201 1.65 16.83 -9.53
CA LYS A 201 0.23 16.89 -9.88
C LYS A 201 -0.21 15.52 -10.44
N PRO A 202 -1.22 14.86 -9.86
CA PRO A 202 -1.74 13.62 -10.42
C PRO A 202 -2.64 13.88 -11.64
N ASP A 203 -2.68 12.93 -12.56
CA ASP A 203 -3.60 12.89 -13.71
C ASP A 203 -4.94 12.23 -13.34
N ALA A 204 -4.89 11.25 -12.43
CA ALA A 204 -6.08 10.63 -11.85
C ALA A 204 -5.91 10.31 -10.35
N ILE A 205 -7.03 10.38 -9.63
CA ILE A 205 -7.15 10.10 -8.20
C ILE A 205 -8.12 8.93 -7.99
N HIS A 206 -7.62 7.90 -7.32
CA HIS A 206 -8.41 6.78 -6.84
C HIS A 206 -8.77 6.99 -5.36
N LEU A 207 -10.06 7.10 -5.05
CA LEU A 207 -10.51 7.19 -3.66
C LEU A 207 -10.78 5.79 -3.11
N THR A 208 -10.16 5.46 -1.99
CA THR A 208 -10.32 4.14 -1.35
C THR A 208 -10.50 4.27 0.16
N HIS A 209 -10.89 3.19 0.82
CA HIS A 209 -11.09 3.16 2.26
C HIS A 209 -10.61 1.84 2.88
N LEU A 210 -10.47 1.83 4.20
CA LEU A 210 -10.05 0.64 4.94
C LEU A 210 -11.17 -0.42 4.95
N THR A 211 -10.82 -1.69 4.79
CA THR A 211 -11.79 -2.78 4.71
C THR A 211 -12.11 -3.34 6.10
N SER A 212 -11.08 -3.70 6.86
CA SER A 212 -11.14 -4.22 8.23
C SER A 212 -10.10 -3.52 9.11
N LEU A 213 -10.11 -3.75 10.43
CA LEU A 213 -9.08 -3.20 11.32
C LEU A 213 -7.66 -3.59 10.87
N ASP A 214 -7.48 -4.82 10.38
CA ASP A 214 -6.18 -5.32 9.92
C ASP A 214 -5.74 -4.68 8.59
N SER A 215 -6.65 -4.05 7.84
CA SER A 215 -6.27 -3.41 6.57
C SER A 215 -5.38 -2.18 6.76
N ILE A 216 -5.19 -1.68 7.99
CA ILE A 216 -4.19 -0.64 8.27
C ILE A 216 -2.77 -1.11 7.94
N TYR A 217 -2.51 -2.43 8.06
CA TYR A 217 -1.20 -3.00 7.78
C TYR A 217 -0.88 -3.10 6.28
N HIS A 218 -1.86 -2.78 5.43
CA HIS A 218 -1.69 -2.64 4.00
C HIS A 218 -1.36 -1.21 3.57
N LEU A 219 -1.36 -0.25 4.51
CA LEU A 219 -0.70 1.01 4.29
C LEU A 219 0.81 0.74 4.29
N ARG A 220 1.50 1.13 3.21
CA ARG A 220 2.97 0.93 3.08
C ARG A 220 3.73 1.55 4.25
N LEU A 221 3.20 2.64 4.82
CA LEU A 221 3.76 3.31 5.98
C LEU A 221 3.74 2.39 7.21
N GLY A 222 4.90 1.80 7.51
CA GLY A 222 5.17 1.02 8.72
C GLY A 222 5.45 -0.46 8.46
N PHE A 223 4.64 -1.15 7.66
CA PHE A 223 4.75 -2.61 7.47
C PHE A 223 4.76 -3.02 6.00
N ALA A 224 5.74 -2.54 5.22
CA ALA A 224 5.90 -2.88 3.81
C ALA A 224 5.86 -4.41 3.55
N SER A 225 6.44 -5.21 4.45
CA SER A 225 6.36 -6.68 4.35
C SER A 225 4.90 -7.17 4.37
N LEU A 226 4.07 -6.67 5.29
CA LEU A 226 2.64 -7.04 5.38
C LEU A 226 1.86 -6.52 4.18
N SER A 227 2.07 -5.26 3.77
CA SER A 227 1.37 -4.68 2.64
C SER A 227 1.68 -5.39 1.33
N SER A 228 2.86 -6.00 1.21
CA SER A 228 3.32 -6.72 0.02
C SER A 228 2.73 -8.13 -0.16
N HIS A 229 1.91 -8.59 0.80
CA HIS A 229 1.18 -9.85 0.77
C HIS A 229 -0.33 -9.61 0.81
N PRO A 230 -1.18 -10.51 0.26
CA PRO A 230 -2.63 -10.39 0.38
C PRO A 230 -3.14 -10.38 1.83
N LEU A 231 -4.20 -9.60 2.05
CA LEU A 231 -4.86 -9.44 3.34
C LEU A 231 -5.35 -10.79 3.83
N SER A 232 -4.80 -11.22 4.96
CA SER A 232 -5.04 -12.52 5.55
C SER A 232 -5.03 -12.40 7.07
N SER A 233 -5.92 -13.13 7.74
CA SER A 233 -5.93 -13.20 9.19
C SER A 233 -4.75 -14.05 9.64
N ARG A 234 -3.77 -13.42 10.31
CA ARG A 234 -2.57 -14.08 10.83
C ARG A 234 -2.60 -14.03 12.36
N CYS A 235 -2.21 -15.12 13.01
CA CYS A 235 -2.33 -15.25 14.47
C CYS A 235 -1.53 -14.18 15.24
N TYR A 236 -0.34 -13.79 14.77
CA TYR A 236 0.48 -12.78 15.44
C TYR A 236 -0.13 -11.36 15.37
N LEU A 237 -1.03 -11.08 14.42
CA LEU A 237 -1.76 -9.80 14.40
C LEU A 237 -2.67 -9.64 15.63
N VAL A 238 -3.03 -10.74 16.30
CA VAL A 238 -3.74 -10.69 17.59
C VAL A 238 -2.91 -9.97 18.65
N LEU A 239 -1.58 -10.17 18.68
CA LEU A 239 -0.69 -9.47 19.60
C LEU A 239 -0.60 -7.97 19.29
N MET A 240 -0.77 -7.60 18.01
CA MET A 240 -0.70 -6.21 17.56
C MET A 240 -2.01 -5.43 17.79
N ARG A 241 -3.08 -6.08 18.27
CA ARG A 241 -4.41 -5.46 18.45
C ARG A 241 -4.41 -4.13 19.21
N PRO A 242 -3.71 -3.97 20.36
CA PRO A 242 -3.69 -2.69 21.06
C PRO A 242 -3.19 -1.56 20.16
N PHE A 243 -2.12 -1.83 19.42
CA PHE A 243 -1.55 -0.91 18.44
C PHE A 243 -2.49 -0.66 17.27
N THR A 244 -3.14 -1.71 16.75
CA THR A 244 -4.16 -1.59 15.69
C THR A 244 -5.27 -0.63 16.10
N LEU A 245 -5.77 -0.76 17.33
CA LEU A 245 -6.86 0.06 17.86
C LEU A 245 -6.43 1.53 18.05
N ILE A 246 -5.22 1.76 18.55
CA ILE A 246 -4.68 3.12 18.70
C ILE A 246 -4.57 3.81 17.33
N ILE A 247 -3.95 3.15 16.34
CA ILE A 247 -3.85 3.71 14.99
C ILE A 247 -5.23 3.92 14.38
N SER A 248 -6.13 2.95 14.53
CA SER A 248 -7.50 3.05 14.01
C SER A 248 -8.23 4.25 14.61
N LEU A 249 -8.07 4.49 15.92
CA LEU A 249 -8.63 5.65 16.60
C LEU A 249 -7.99 6.94 16.07
N MET A 250 -6.66 6.95 15.88
CA MET A 250 -5.97 8.13 15.38
C MET A 250 -6.45 8.52 13.97
N LEU A 251 -6.48 7.54 13.06
CA LEU A 251 -6.97 7.73 11.69
C LEU A 251 -8.43 8.20 11.68
N THR A 252 -9.29 7.54 12.45
CA THR A 252 -10.74 7.80 12.34
C THR A 252 -11.21 9.04 13.08
N SER A 253 -10.52 9.45 14.15
CA SER A 253 -10.88 10.60 15.00
C SER A 253 -10.20 11.90 14.59
N PHE A 254 -8.93 11.86 14.15
CA PHE A 254 -8.16 13.07 13.86
C PHE A 254 -8.13 13.43 12.39
N SER A 255 -8.58 12.55 11.49
CA SER A 255 -8.56 12.83 10.06
C SER A 255 -9.98 13.09 9.53
N SER A 256 -10.22 14.35 9.16
CA SER A 256 -11.47 14.81 8.51
C SER A 256 -11.35 14.95 6.99
N ARG A 257 -10.17 14.64 6.43
CA ARG A 257 -9.84 14.75 5.01
C ARG A 257 -9.19 13.46 4.50
N THR A 258 -9.23 13.31 3.18
CA THR A 258 -8.44 12.29 2.50
C THR A 258 -6.97 12.66 2.46
N PHE A 259 -6.09 11.67 2.42
CA PHE A 259 -4.66 11.89 2.21
C PHE A 259 -4.09 10.89 1.22
N VAL A 260 -3.04 11.29 0.50
CA VAL A 260 -2.33 10.42 -0.44
C VAL A 260 -1.57 9.37 0.36
N PHE A 261 -1.81 8.09 0.09
CA PHE A 261 -1.05 7.00 0.74
C PHE A 261 -0.22 6.19 -0.26
N GLU A 262 -0.50 6.32 -1.56
CA GLU A 262 0.23 5.63 -2.62
C GLU A 262 0.26 6.51 -3.87
N ARG A 263 1.39 6.53 -4.57
CA ARG A 263 1.58 7.15 -5.88
C ARG A 263 2.10 6.11 -6.85
N ASN A 264 1.40 5.91 -7.95
CA ASN A 264 1.75 4.92 -8.97
C ASN A 264 1.90 5.59 -10.33
N ARG A 265 2.73 5.00 -11.20
CA ARG A 265 2.88 5.47 -12.58
C ARG A 265 2.50 4.35 -13.54
N ILE A 266 1.57 4.62 -14.45
CA ILE A 266 1.11 3.65 -15.45
C ILE A 266 1.06 4.34 -16.81
N GLY A 267 1.92 3.91 -17.72
CA GLY A 267 2.16 4.64 -18.96
C GLY A 267 2.68 6.04 -18.66
N ASP A 268 2.03 7.04 -19.24
CA ASP A 268 2.36 8.45 -19.02
C ASP A 268 1.61 9.09 -17.84
N LEU A 269 0.71 8.35 -17.19
CA LEU A 269 -0.12 8.87 -16.10
C LEU A 269 0.53 8.72 -14.73
N THR A 270 0.47 9.81 -13.95
CA THR A 270 0.70 9.81 -12.51
C THR A 270 -0.62 9.63 -11.78
N LEU A 271 -0.73 8.56 -10.98
CA LEU A 271 -1.93 8.15 -10.27
C LEU A 271 -1.73 8.31 -8.76
N HIS A 272 -2.66 8.97 -8.08
CA HIS A 272 -2.65 9.07 -6.61
C HIS A 272 -3.80 8.25 -6.01
N SER A 273 -3.48 7.37 -5.06
CA SER A 273 -4.49 6.71 -4.23
C SER A 273 -4.71 7.53 -2.97
N HIS A 274 -5.93 8.03 -2.79
CA HIS A 274 -6.35 8.83 -1.66
C HIS A 274 -7.12 7.95 -0.67
N LEU A 275 -6.61 7.84 0.56
CA LEU A 275 -7.28 7.09 1.61
C LEU A 275 -8.32 7.95 2.31
N LEU A 276 -9.55 7.45 2.36
CA LEU A 276 -10.56 7.85 3.33
C LEU A 276 -10.30 7.06 4.63
N PRO A 277 -9.97 7.71 5.75
CA PRO A 277 -9.65 7.07 7.02
C PRO A 277 -10.91 6.55 7.73
N LYS A 278 -11.66 5.68 7.05
CA LYS A 278 -12.89 5.05 7.50
C LYS A 278 -12.87 3.58 7.12
N PHE A 279 -13.37 2.74 8.01
CA PHE A 279 -13.53 1.31 7.77
C PHE A 279 -14.88 0.99 7.12
N SER A 280 -14.98 -0.17 6.46
CA SER A 280 -16.23 -0.66 5.86
C SER A 280 -17.41 -0.72 6.84
N SER A 281 -17.14 -0.97 8.12
CA SER A 281 -18.16 -0.96 9.17
C SER A 281 -18.83 0.41 9.35
N HIS A 282 -18.11 1.52 9.12
CA HIS A 282 -18.65 2.87 9.26
C HIS A 282 -19.70 3.19 8.21
N TYR A 283 -19.60 2.61 7.01
CA TYR A 283 -20.61 2.74 5.95
C TYR A 283 -21.96 2.09 6.32
N LYS A 284 -22.08 1.41 7.46
CA LYS A 284 -23.36 0.89 7.95
C LYS A 284 -24.13 1.92 8.80
N SER A 285 -23.44 2.91 9.38
CA SER A 285 -24.05 3.93 10.24
C SER A 285 -24.47 5.16 9.44
N ARG A 286 -25.70 5.64 9.64
CA ARG A 286 -26.24 6.82 8.93
C ARG A 286 -25.42 8.09 9.21
N GLN A 287 -25.08 8.35 10.47
CA GLN A 287 -24.29 9.53 10.86
C GLN A 287 -22.89 9.51 10.22
N GLN A 288 -22.25 8.32 10.19
CA GLN A 288 -20.94 8.18 9.55
C GLN A 288 -21.02 8.33 8.02
N LYS A 289 -22.10 7.85 7.38
CA LYS A 289 -22.31 8.07 5.93
C LYS A 289 -22.34 9.55 5.56
N GLU A 290 -22.98 10.40 6.36
CA GLU A 290 -22.99 11.84 6.12
C GLU A 290 -21.59 12.45 6.21
N SER A 291 -20.81 12.05 7.21
CA SER A 291 -19.40 12.44 7.34
C SER A 291 -18.54 11.97 6.16
N ILE A 292 -18.72 10.72 5.72
CA ILE A 292 -18.02 10.14 4.57
C ILE A 292 -18.37 10.92 3.29
N ASN A 293 -19.66 11.18 3.06
CA ASN A 293 -20.10 11.89 1.86
C ASN A 293 -19.52 13.31 1.79
N LYS A 294 -19.39 14.02 2.93
CA LYS A 294 -18.71 15.32 3.02
C LYS A 294 -17.22 15.22 2.69
N MET A 295 -16.55 14.15 3.14
CA MET A 295 -15.13 13.94 2.86
C MET A 295 -14.89 13.63 1.38
N ILE A 296 -15.73 12.78 0.79
CA ILE A 296 -15.74 12.51 -0.65
C ILE A 296 -15.98 13.80 -1.44
N GLU A 297 -16.97 14.60 -1.03
CA GLU A 297 -17.28 15.89 -1.67
C GLU A 297 -16.08 16.83 -1.65
N ALA A 298 -15.41 16.95 -0.49
CA ALA A 298 -14.22 17.78 -0.34
C ALA A 298 -13.08 17.29 -1.25
N ALA A 299 -12.87 15.98 -1.35
CA ALA A 299 -11.85 15.40 -2.22
C ALA A 299 -12.12 15.66 -3.71
N ILE A 300 -13.38 15.54 -4.15
CA ILE A 300 -13.81 15.87 -5.53
C ILE A 300 -13.54 17.35 -5.84
N LEU A 301 -13.92 18.26 -4.95
CA LEU A 301 -13.73 19.69 -5.15
C LEU A 301 -12.26 20.11 -5.10
N GLU A 302 -11.43 19.39 -4.33
CA GLU A 302 -9.98 19.58 -4.31
C GLU A 302 -9.33 19.07 -5.61
N ALA A 303 -9.75 17.90 -6.09
CA ALA A 303 -9.34 17.35 -7.38
C ALA A 303 -9.73 18.27 -8.55
N GLU A 304 -10.90 18.90 -8.50
CA GLU A 304 -11.36 19.88 -9.51
C GLU A 304 -10.45 21.11 -9.57
N LYS A 305 -10.00 21.64 -8.42
CA LYS A 305 -9.02 22.74 -8.39
C LYS A 305 -7.69 22.34 -9.02
N LYS A 306 -7.33 21.06 -8.87
CA LYS A 306 -6.15 20.47 -9.46
C LYS A 306 -6.42 19.91 -10.88
N ASP A 307 -7.60 20.05 -11.47
CA ASP A 307 -7.95 19.51 -12.81
C ASP A 307 -7.63 18.00 -12.98
N VAL A 308 -8.03 17.17 -12.00
CA VAL A 308 -7.67 15.74 -11.90
C VAL A 308 -8.89 14.82 -11.96
N ARG A 309 -8.85 13.72 -12.72
CA ARG A 309 -9.96 12.74 -12.81
C ARG A 309 -10.15 11.99 -11.49
N GLY A 310 -11.39 11.72 -11.07
CA GLY A 310 -11.70 11.09 -9.78
C GLY A 310 -12.49 9.78 -9.90
N GLU A 311 -12.24 8.84 -8.98
CA GLU A 311 -12.90 7.52 -8.98
C GLU A 311 -13.53 7.13 -7.64
N GLU A 312 -14.56 6.28 -7.73
CA GLU A 312 -15.20 5.52 -6.64
C GLU A 312 -15.94 6.33 -5.55
N LEU A 313 -17.28 6.33 -5.60
CA LEU A 313 -18.11 7.16 -4.71
C LEU A 313 -19.39 6.46 -4.25
N ASN A 314 -19.86 6.83 -3.06
CA ASN A 314 -21.14 6.38 -2.52
C ASN A 314 -22.29 6.69 -3.51
N GLY A 315 -23.11 5.68 -3.80
CA GLY A 315 -24.22 5.81 -4.76
C GLY A 315 -23.76 5.92 -6.22
N TYR A 316 -22.60 5.36 -6.54
CA TYR A 316 -21.98 5.41 -7.87
C TYR A 316 -21.69 6.84 -8.35
N GLY A 317 -21.53 7.83 -7.44
CA GLY A 317 -21.05 9.17 -7.79
C GLY A 317 -22.06 10.13 -8.44
N GLU A 318 -23.22 9.66 -8.86
CA GLU A 318 -24.21 10.48 -9.60
C GLU A 318 -24.72 11.69 -8.83
N MET A 319 -24.86 11.57 -7.51
CA MET A 319 -25.26 12.68 -6.64
C MET A 319 -24.31 13.88 -6.78
N TYR A 320 -23.01 13.64 -6.95
CA TYR A 320 -22.01 14.71 -7.07
C TYR A 320 -22.05 15.36 -8.45
N VAL A 321 -22.23 14.57 -9.50
CA VAL A 321 -22.43 15.09 -10.87
C VAL A 321 -23.70 15.95 -10.95
N ARG A 322 -24.81 15.50 -10.34
CA ARG A 322 -26.05 16.30 -10.25
C ARG A 322 -25.88 17.59 -9.46
N LYS A 323 -25.13 17.54 -8.34
CA LYS A 323 -24.88 18.71 -7.49
C LYS A 323 -23.92 19.72 -8.14
N TYR A 324 -22.97 19.23 -8.94
CA TYR A 324 -21.94 20.03 -9.60
C TYR A 324 -21.90 19.72 -11.11
N PRO A 325 -22.87 20.21 -11.90
CA PRO A 325 -22.97 19.87 -13.33
C PRO A 325 -21.85 20.47 -14.20
N LYS A 326 -21.02 21.37 -13.64
CA LYS A 326 -19.91 22.03 -14.32
C LYS A 326 -18.54 21.47 -13.94
N LEU A 327 -18.48 20.28 -13.31
CA LEU A 327 -17.21 19.61 -13.02
C LEU A 327 -16.44 19.38 -14.32
N LYS A 328 -15.18 19.82 -14.36
CA LYS A 328 -14.24 19.48 -15.43
C LYS A 328 -13.74 18.06 -15.25
N ILE A 329 -13.59 17.63 -14.00
CA ILE A 329 -13.12 16.29 -13.70
C ILE A 329 -14.18 15.24 -14.02
N ARG A 330 -13.73 14.07 -14.45
CA ARG A 330 -14.61 12.92 -14.70
C ARG A 330 -14.66 12.03 -13.48
N ILE A 331 -15.88 11.56 -13.20
CA ILE A 331 -16.19 10.67 -12.09
C ILE A 331 -16.46 9.30 -12.69
N VAL A 332 -15.65 8.33 -12.29
CA VAL A 332 -15.72 6.95 -12.80
C VAL A 332 -15.88 5.99 -11.63
N ASP A 333 -16.95 5.20 -11.65
CA ASP A 333 -17.20 4.17 -10.65
C ASP A 333 -16.53 2.83 -11.01
N GLY A 334 -16.07 2.65 -12.26
CA GLY A 334 -15.37 1.45 -12.75
C GLY A 334 -16.25 0.20 -12.91
N SER A 335 -17.57 0.33 -12.78
CA SER A 335 -18.52 -0.78 -12.82
C SER A 335 -18.51 -1.50 -14.16
N SER A 336 -18.25 -0.79 -15.27
CA SER A 336 -18.29 -1.31 -16.63
C SER A 336 -17.19 -2.33 -16.86
N LEU A 337 -15.96 -2.01 -16.44
CA LEU A 337 -14.86 -2.96 -16.50
C LEU A 337 -15.08 -4.10 -15.52
N ALA A 338 -15.57 -3.84 -14.31
CA ALA A 338 -15.88 -4.89 -13.34
C ALA A 338 -16.90 -5.92 -13.87
N ALA A 339 -17.97 -5.46 -14.54
CA ALA A 339 -18.92 -6.34 -15.20
C ALA A 339 -18.29 -7.11 -16.36
N ALA A 340 -17.50 -6.44 -17.20
CA ALA A 340 -16.82 -7.07 -18.33
C ALA A 340 -15.86 -8.18 -17.87
N VAL A 341 -15.07 -7.94 -16.82
CA VAL A 341 -14.18 -8.95 -16.23
C VAL A 341 -14.98 -10.18 -15.81
N VAL A 342 -16.12 -10.02 -15.14
CA VAL A 342 -16.96 -11.16 -14.72
C VAL A 342 -17.47 -11.95 -15.93
N VAL A 343 -17.97 -11.26 -16.96
CA VAL A 343 -18.47 -11.90 -18.18
C VAL A 343 -17.35 -12.70 -18.86
N HIS A 344 -16.15 -12.12 -18.97
CA HIS A 344 -14.98 -12.78 -19.57
C HIS A 344 -14.32 -13.85 -18.67
N SER A 345 -14.62 -13.88 -17.36
CA SER A 345 -14.22 -14.96 -16.46
C SER A 345 -15.08 -16.23 -16.60
N ILE A 346 -16.21 -16.17 -17.31
CA ILE A 346 -17.06 -17.33 -17.55
C ILE A 346 -16.42 -18.20 -18.65
N PRO A 347 -16.29 -19.53 -18.46
CA PRO A 347 -15.76 -20.42 -19.49
C PRO A 347 -16.57 -20.34 -20.79
N VAL A 348 -15.90 -20.36 -21.95
CA VAL A 348 -16.48 -20.13 -23.28
C VAL A 348 -17.65 -21.07 -23.61
N ASP A 349 -17.59 -22.33 -23.16
CA ASP A 349 -18.63 -23.34 -23.44
C ASP A 349 -19.83 -23.31 -22.48
N THR A 350 -19.93 -22.28 -21.63
CA THR A 350 -20.99 -22.19 -20.61
C THR A 350 -22.34 -21.83 -21.24
N ARG A 351 -23.31 -22.73 -21.15
CA ARG A 351 -24.68 -22.52 -21.64
C ARG A 351 -25.65 -21.96 -20.60
N GLU A 352 -25.38 -22.26 -19.32
CA GLU A 352 -26.21 -21.83 -18.21
C GLU A 352 -25.37 -21.40 -17.01
N VAL A 353 -25.82 -20.35 -16.33
CA VAL A 353 -25.22 -19.83 -15.10
C VAL A 353 -26.30 -19.62 -14.04
N LEU A 354 -25.94 -19.77 -12.76
CA LEU A 354 -26.83 -19.40 -11.67
C LEU A 354 -26.47 -18.03 -11.12
N PHE A 355 -27.42 -17.10 -11.10
CA PHE A 355 -27.25 -15.79 -10.48
C PHE A 355 -27.73 -15.82 -9.02
N ARG A 356 -26.86 -15.42 -8.08
CA ARG A 356 -27.18 -15.38 -6.65
C ARG A 356 -26.53 -14.18 -5.95
N GLY A 357 -27.35 -13.27 -5.43
CA GLY A 357 -26.87 -12.12 -4.66
C GLY A 357 -27.77 -10.91 -4.84
N ARG A 358 -27.43 -9.81 -4.18
CA ARG A 358 -28.13 -8.54 -4.35
C ARG A 358 -27.97 -8.04 -5.78
N ILE A 359 -29.08 -7.62 -6.38
CA ILE A 359 -29.10 -7.05 -7.73
C ILE A 359 -28.51 -5.63 -7.68
N THR A 360 -27.25 -5.50 -8.09
CA THR A 360 -26.52 -4.22 -8.23
C THR A 360 -26.49 -3.77 -9.69
N LYS A 361 -26.01 -2.54 -9.96
CA LYS A 361 -25.74 -2.06 -11.34
C LYS A 361 -24.90 -3.06 -12.15
N ILE A 362 -23.82 -3.56 -11.53
CA ILE A 362 -22.91 -4.56 -12.09
C ILE A 362 -23.65 -5.88 -12.35
N GLY A 363 -24.41 -6.37 -11.37
CA GLY A 363 -25.20 -7.59 -11.51
C GLY A 363 -26.19 -7.50 -12.67
N ARG A 364 -26.89 -6.36 -12.82
CA ARG A 364 -27.81 -6.11 -13.95
C ARG A 364 -27.09 -6.19 -15.29
N ALA A 365 -25.95 -5.52 -15.42
CA ALA A 365 -25.21 -5.52 -16.69
C ALA A 365 -24.63 -6.88 -17.05
N ILE A 366 -24.15 -7.65 -16.07
CA ILE A 366 -23.72 -9.04 -16.32
C ILE A 366 -24.91 -9.85 -16.84
N VAL A 367 -26.06 -9.81 -16.16
CA VAL A 367 -27.25 -10.56 -16.58
C VAL A 367 -27.70 -10.15 -17.99
N ILE A 368 -27.77 -8.85 -18.29
CA ILE A 368 -28.15 -8.34 -19.61
C ILE A 368 -27.16 -8.85 -20.68
N SER A 369 -25.86 -8.72 -20.43
CA SER A 369 -24.81 -9.15 -21.36
C SER A 369 -24.88 -10.66 -21.64
N LEU A 370 -25.11 -11.48 -20.62
CA LEU A 370 -25.21 -12.94 -20.78
C LEU A 370 -26.48 -13.34 -21.54
N CYS A 371 -27.62 -12.74 -21.20
CA CYS A 371 -28.88 -13.01 -21.92
C CYS A 371 -28.81 -12.58 -23.39
N GLN A 372 -28.13 -11.48 -23.72
CA GLN A 372 -27.89 -11.03 -25.10
C GLN A 372 -26.99 -12.00 -25.89
N ASN A 373 -26.02 -12.64 -25.22
CA ASN A 373 -25.13 -13.65 -25.80
C ASN A 373 -25.75 -15.06 -25.83
N GLY A 374 -27.04 -15.22 -25.51
CA GLY A 374 -27.73 -16.52 -25.58
C GLY A 374 -27.45 -17.46 -24.39
N ILE A 375 -26.80 -16.99 -23.33
CA ILE A 375 -26.52 -17.77 -22.13
C ILE A 375 -27.73 -17.72 -21.19
N LYS A 376 -28.20 -18.88 -20.73
CA LYS A 376 -29.32 -18.98 -19.79
C LYS A 376 -28.90 -18.55 -18.39
N VAL A 377 -29.46 -17.45 -17.91
CA VAL A 377 -29.27 -16.97 -16.55
C VAL A 377 -30.39 -17.48 -15.67
N MET A 378 -30.06 -18.43 -14.80
CA MET A 378 -30.97 -19.03 -13.85
C MET A 378 -31.03 -18.22 -12.55
N VAL A 379 -32.24 -17.94 -12.07
CA VAL A 379 -32.49 -17.20 -10.83
C VAL A 379 -33.38 -18.05 -9.92
N LEU A 380 -33.08 -18.09 -8.62
CA LEU A 380 -33.79 -18.95 -7.66
C LEU A 380 -35.02 -18.30 -7.02
N ARG A 381 -35.04 -16.96 -6.95
CA ARG A 381 -36.07 -16.20 -6.22
C ARG A 381 -36.93 -15.42 -7.20
N GLU A 382 -38.23 -15.51 -7.01
CA GLU A 382 -39.23 -14.84 -7.86
C GLU A 382 -39.09 -13.31 -7.82
N GLU A 383 -38.77 -12.74 -6.65
CA GLU A 383 -38.51 -11.30 -6.49
C GLU A 383 -37.31 -10.84 -7.34
N GLU A 384 -36.23 -11.62 -7.32
CA GLU A 384 -35.01 -11.32 -8.07
C GLU A 384 -35.24 -11.47 -9.58
N HIS A 385 -35.97 -12.52 -9.98
CA HIS A 385 -36.36 -12.74 -11.38
C HIS A 385 -37.25 -11.60 -11.88
N SER A 386 -38.28 -11.23 -11.13
CA SER A 386 -39.20 -10.14 -11.48
C SER A 386 -38.47 -8.81 -11.63
N MET A 387 -37.54 -8.51 -10.72
CA MET A 387 -36.72 -7.29 -10.79
C MET A 387 -35.83 -7.29 -12.04
N LEU A 388 -35.11 -8.38 -12.32
CA LEU A 388 -34.25 -8.48 -13.52
C LEU A 388 -35.05 -8.45 -14.82
N ASN A 389 -36.21 -9.11 -14.84
CA ASN A 389 -37.11 -9.14 -16.00
C ASN A 389 -37.65 -7.75 -16.38
N GLY A 390 -37.71 -6.81 -15.44
CA GLY A 390 -38.06 -5.42 -15.69
C GLY A 390 -37.01 -4.66 -16.50
N PHE A 391 -35.74 -5.09 -16.48
CA PHE A 391 -34.62 -4.42 -17.16
C PHE A 391 -34.22 -5.07 -18.49
N ILE A 392 -34.66 -6.30 -18.74
CA ILE A 392 -34.34 -7.03 -19.97
C ILE A 392 -35.48 -6.81 -20.98
N GLY A 393 -35.17 -6.40 -22.20
CA GLY A 393 -36.14 -6.22 -23.28
C GLY A 393 -36.09 -7.32 -24.34
N GLY A 394 -37.20 -7.54 -25.06
CA GLY A 394 -37.26 -8.37 -26.27
C GLY A 394 -36.97 -9.87 -26.06
N HIS A 395 -36.42 -10.50 -27.10
CA HIS A 395 -36.08 -11.95 -27.14
C HIS A 395 -35.05 -12.39 -26.08
N CYS A 396 -34.33 -11.45 -25.46
CA CYS A 396 -33.38 -11.76 -24.39
C CYS A 396 -34.06 -12.25 -23.10
N LYS A 397 -35.36 -12.00 -22.92
CA LYS A 397 -36.13 -12.46 -21.75
C LYS A 397 -36.21 -13.98 -21.64
N GLU A 398 -36.20 -14.69 -22.76
CA GLU A 398 -36.26 -16.15 -22.81
C GLU A 398 -35.04 -16.79 -22.14
N ASN A 399 -33.92 -16.07 -22.06
CA ASN A 399 -32.69 -16.51 -21.42
C ASN A 399 -32.67 -16.25 -19.90
N LEU A 400 -33.63 -15.50 -19.33
CA LEU A 400 -33.76 -15.30 -17.89
C LEU A 400 -34.79 -16.28 -17.30
N VAL A 401 -34.30 -17.33 -16.64
CA VAL A 401 -35.14 -18.46 -16.21
C VAL A 401 -35.29 -18.51 -14.69
N LEU A 402 -36.53 -18.48 -14.20
CA LEU A 402 -36.85 -18.80 -12.81
C LEU A 402 -36.74 -20.32 -12.61
N THR A 403 -35.95 -20.76 -11.65
CA THR A 403 -35.72 -22.18 -11.39
C THR A 403 -35.67 -22.48 -9.90
N THR A 404 -36.01 -23.72 -9.53
CA THR A 404 -35.75 -24.28 -8.20
C THR A 404 -34.50 -25.16 -8.18
N ASN A 405 -33.88 -25.33 -9.34
CA ASN A 405 -32.76 -26.23 -9.55
C ASN A 405 -31.42 -25.54 -9.28
N TYR A 406 -30.55 -26.23 -8.55
CA TYR A 406 -29.19 -25.80 -8.22
C TYR A 406 -28.14 -26.49 -9.12
N SER A 407 -28.56 -27.00 -10.29
CA SER A 407 -27.71 -27.76 -11.21
C SER A 407 -26.56 -27.02 -11.87
N PRO A 408 -26.63 -25.70 -12.16
CA PRO A 408 -25.55 -25.04 -12.88
C PRO A 408 -24.22 -25.16 -12.14
N MET A 409 -23.16 -25.44 -12.91
CA MET A 409 -21.79 -25.53 -12.37
C MET A 409 -21.13 -24.17 -12.21
N ILE A 410 -21.64 -23.13 -12.88
CA ILE A 410 -21.10 -21.77 -12.81
C ILE A 410 -22.10 -20.88 -12.05
N TRP A 411 -21.63 -20.28 -10.96
CA TRP A 411 -22.44 -19.44 -10.08
C TRP A 411 -21.88 -18.03 -10.03
N LEU A 412 -22.67 -17.06 -10.50
CA LEU A 412 -22.40 -15.64 -10.36
C LEU A 412 -22.86 -15.19 -8.98
N VAL A 413 -21.92 -14.78 -8.13
CA VAL A 413 -22.22 -14.49 -6.72
C VAL A 413 -21.93 -13.06 -6.31
N GLY A 414 -22.87 -12.45 -5.61
CA GLY A 414 -22.72 -11.10 -5.05
C GLY A 414 -22.94 -11.08 -3.55
N ASP A 415 -23.00 -9.87 -2.99
CA ASP A 415 -23.37 -9.65 -1.60
C ASP A 415 -24.71 -10.30 -1.28
N GLY A 416 -24.82 -10.96 -0.13
CA GLY A 416 -26.04 -11.68 0.27
C GLY A 416 -26.07 -13.16 -0.16
N LEU A 417 -24.96 -13.71 -0.66
CA LEU A 417 -24.75 -15.16 -0.75
C LEU A 417 -24.76 -15.78 0.66
N SER A 418 -25.75 -16.63 0.95
CA SER A 418 -25.88 -17.26 2.26
C SER A 418 -25.06 -18.56 2.38
N LYS A 419 -24.81 -19.01 3.61
CA LYS A 419 -24.19 -20.32 3.87
C LYS A 419 -25.06 -21.47 3.34
N GLU A 420 -26.39 -21.32 3.42
CA GLU A 420 -27.33 -22.33 2.94
C GLU A 420 -27.34 -22.41 1.41
N ASP A 421 -27.19 -21.28 0.71
CA ASP A 421 -27.04 -21.29 -0.75
C ASP A 421 -25.80 -22.08 -1.18
N GLN A 422 -24.66 -21.85 -0.51
CA GLN A 422 -23.41 -22.56 -0.83
C GLN A 422 -23.46 -24.07 -0.54
N LYS A 423 -24.20 -24.49 0.49
CA LYS A 423 -24.39 -25.93 0.78
C LYS A 423 -25.14 -26.65 -0.32
N LYS A 424 -26.02 -25.96 -1.05
CA LYS A 424 -26.81 -26.52 -2.15
C LYS A 424 -26.05 -26.60 -3.49
N ALA A 425 -24.89 -25.94 -3.59
CA ALA A 425 -24.05 -26.03 -4.77
C ALA A 425 -23.51 -27.45 -4.99
N ARG A 426 -23.32 -27.85 -6.24
CA ARG A 426 -22.76 -29.16 -6.58
C ARG A 426 -21.24 -29.17 -6.30
N LYS A 427 -20.70 -30.37 -6.08
CA LYS A 427 -19.24 -30.54 -6.01
C LYS A 427 -18.61 -30.09 -7.32
N GLY A 428 -17.55 -29.30 -7.26
CA GLY A 428 -16.87 -28.73 -8.42
C GLY A 428 -17.51 -27.45 -8.97
N THR A 429 -18.56 -26.91 -8.34
CA THR A 429 -19.14 -25.61 -8.74
C THR A 429 -18.08 -24.52 -8.69
N LEU A 430 -18.04 -23.68 -9.73
CA LEU A 430 -17.24 -22.48 -9.81
C LEU A 430 -18.07 -21.26 -9.40
N PHE A 431 -17.67 -20.62 -8.30
CA PHE A 431 -18.21 -19.35 -7.85
C PHE A 431 -17.40 -18.19 -8.43
N ILE A 432 -18.04 -17.36 -9.26
CA ILE A 432 -17.47 -16.14 -9.84
C ILE A 432 -18.11 -14.94 -9.15
N PRO A 433 -17.39 -14.24 -8.26
CA PRO A 433 -17.94 -13.11 -7.57
C PRO A 433 -18.02 -11.86 -8.46
N PHE A 434 -19.09 -11.08 -8.32
CA PHE A 434 -19.26 -9.76 -8.93
C PHE A 434 -19.35 -8.62 -7.90
N SER A 435 -19.16 -8.94 -6.61
CA SER A 435 -19.06 -7.98 -5.51
C SER A 435 -17.64 -7.47 -5.33
N GLN A 436 -17.51 -6.27 -4.74
CA GLN A 436 -16.22 -5.72 -4.36
C GLN A 436 -15.54 -6.59 -3.29
N PHE A 437 -16.28 -7.15 -2.33
CA PHE A 437 -15.72 -8.02 -1.30
C PHE A 437 -15.81 -9.50 -1.70
N PRO A 438 -14.82 -10.32 -1.34
CA PRO A 438 -14.81 -11.74 -1.66
C PRO A 438 -15.88 -12.47 -0.83
N PRO A 439 -16.58 -13.46 -1.42
CA PRO A 439 -17.54 -14.28 -0.68
C PRO A 439 -16.82 -15.16 0.36
N SER A 440 -17.52 -15.48 1.44
CA SER A 440 -17.03 -16.49 2.39
C SER A 440 -16.90 -17.85 1.70
N LYS A 441 -15.72 -18.47 1.78
CA LYS A 441 -15.44 -19.77 1.16
C LYS A 441 -15.85 -20.91 2.09
N LEU A 442 -17.06 -21.44 1.93
CA LEU A 442 -17.57 -22.53 2.78
C LEU A 442 -17.25 -23.93 2.23
N ARG A 443 -17.31 -24.11 0.91
CA ARG A 443 -17.19 -25.41 0.25
C ARG A 443 -15.77 -25.65 -0.25
N LYS A 444 -15.04 -26.55 0.40
CA LYS A 444 -13.65 -26.89 -0.01
C LYS A 444 -13.58 -27.69 -1.31
N ASP A 445 -14.68 -28.30 -1.70
CA ASP A 445 -14.86 -29.12 -2.89
C ASP A 445 -15.40 -28.32 -4.10
N CYS A 446 -15.43 -26.99 -3.98
CA CYS A 446 -15.82 -26.04 -5.02
C CYS A 446 -14.70 -25.03 -5.28
N PHE A 447 -14.76 -24.36 -6.42
CA PHE A 447 -13.79 -23.35 -6.82
C PHE A 447 -14.33 -21.95 -6.59
N TYR A 448 -13.50 -21.03 -6.12
CA TYR A 448 -13.85 -19.64 -5.90
C TYR A 448 -12.88 -18.76 -6.66
N HIS A 449 -13.39 -18.09 -7.69
CA HIS A 449 -12.67 -17.05 -8.39
C HIS A 449 -12.44 -15.86 -7.45
N THR A 450 -11.40 -15.08 -7.72
CA THR A 450 -11.19 -13.77 -7.08
C THR A 450 -12.29 -12.79 -7.46
N THR A 451 -12.46 -11.74 -6.66
CA THR A 451 -13.25 -10.55 -7.04
C THR A 451 -12.77 -9.99 -8.39
N PRO A 452 -13.62 -9.28 -9.14
CA PRO A 452 -13.26 -8.71 -10.44
C PRO A 452 -11.97 -7.90 -10.34
N ALA A 453 -10.93 -8.37 -11.04
CA ALA A 453 -9.59 -7.82 -10.94
C ALA A 453 -8.77 -8.19 -12.19
N MET A 454 -7.73 -7.40 -12.45
CA MET A 454 -6.82 -7.59 -13.58
C MET A 454 -5.37 -7.52 -13.13
N ILE A 455 -4.51 -8.23 -13.84
CA ILE A 455 -3.06 -8.14 -13.71
C ILE A 455 -2.61 -6.82 -14.34
N ILE A 456 -1.82 -6.06 -13.61
CA ILE A 456 -1.29 -4.76 -14.02
C ILE A 456 -0.13 -4.97 -15.02
N PRO A 457 0.01 -4.14 -16.08
CA PRO A 457 1.14 -4.21 -17.01
C PRO A 457 2.50 -4.12 -16.31
N ASP A 458 3.51 -4.81 -16.86
CA ASP A 458 4.87 -4.88 -16.27
C ASP A 458 5.56 -3.51 -16.19
N ALA A 459 5.22 -2.59 -17.11
CA ALA A 459 5.73 -1.22 -17.14
C ALA A 459 5.22 -0.33 -15.99
N ALA A 460 4.17 -0.74 -15.27
CA ALA A 460 3.68 0.02 -14.13
C ALA A 460 4.72 0.08 -12.99
N GLN A 461 4.88 1.26 -12.40
CA GLN A 461 5.86 1.56 -11.37
C GLN A 461 5.20 1.83 -10.01
N ASN A 462 5.98 1.62 -8.95
CA ASN A 462 5.59 1.82 -7.55
C ASN A 462 4.40 0.96 -7.08
N ILE A 463 4.18 -0.21 -7.69
CA ILE A 463 3.14 -1.17 -7.31
C ILE A 463 3.73 -2.21 -6.34
N ASP A 464 4.08 -1.75 -5.13
CA ASP A 464 4.78 -2.58 -4.14
C ASP A 464 3.84 -3.25 -3.14
N SER A 465 2.62 -2.72 -3.00
CA SER A 465 1.59 -3.23 -2.08
C SER A 465 0.50 -4.03 -2.82
N CYS A 466 -0.07 -5.00 -2.12
CA CYS A 466 -1.26 -5.72 -2.54
C CYS A 466 -2.52 -4.88 -2.28
N GLU A 467 -3.45 -4.88 -3.23
CA GLU A 467 -4.78 -4.30 -3.04
C GLU A 467 -5.68 -5.27 -2.25
N ASN A 468 -5.70 -5.10 -0.93
CA ASN A 468 -6.43 -5.96 -0.01
C ASN A 468 -6.05 -7.45 -0.18
N TRP A 469 -7.01 -8.31 -0.55
CA TRP A 469 -6.83 -9.76 -0.75
C TRP A 469 -6.29 -10.12 -2.14
N LEU A 470 -6.09 -9.14 -3.03
CA LEU A 470 -5.52 -9.38 -4.35
C LEU A 470 -4.01 -9.63 -4.24
N GLY A 471 -3.47 -10.38 -5.20
CA GLY A 471 -2.03 -10.62 -5.30
C GLY A 471 -1.25 -9.35 -5.62
N ARG A 472 0.07 -9.40 -5.45
CA ARG A 472 0.93 -8.29 -5.90
C ARG A 472 0.81 -8.14 -7.42
N ARG A 473 0.84 -6.89 -7.90
CA ARG A 473 0.61 -6.54 -9.32
C ARG A 473 -0.77 -6.96 -9.84
N VAL A 474 -1.76 -7.07 -8.96
CA VAL A 474 -3.16 -7.32 -9.31
C VAL A 474 -4.00 -6.20 -8.69
N MET A 475 -4.85 -5.59 -9.51
CA MET A 475 -5.67 -4.44 -9.16
C MET A 475 -7.16 -4.76 -9.34
N SER A 476 -8.02 -4.16 -8.52
CA SER A 476 -9.46 -4.33 -8.70
C SER A 476 -9.92 -3.76 -10.05
N ALA A 477 -10.89 -4.41 -10.68
CA ALA A 477 -11.40 -3.99 -11.97
C ALA A 477 -12.08 -2.61 -11.91
N TRP A 478 -12.58 -2.20 -10.74
CA TRP A 478 -13.12 -0.87 -10.50
C TRP A 478 -12.04 0.20 -10.68
N ARG A 479 -10.91 0.03 -9.99
CA ARG A 479 -9.76 0.93 -10.08
C ARG A 479 -9.12 0.91 -11.48
N VAL A 480 -8.98 -0.26 -12.10
CA VAL A 480 -8.48 -0.34 -13.49
C VAL A 480 -9.43 0.37 -14.45
N GLY A 481 -10.74 0.31 -14.21
CA GLY A 481 -11.74 0.93 -15.07
C GLY A 481 -11.54 2.43 -15.22
N GLY A 482 -11.29 3.15 -14.13
CA GLY A 482 -11.05 4.57 -14.23
C GLY A 482 -9.61 4.94 -14.65
N ILE A 483 -8.61 4.09 -14.38
CA ILE A 483 -7.27 4.26 -14.99
C ILE A 483 -7.37 4.17 -16.52
N VAL A 484 -8.10 3.18 -17.04
CA VAL A 484 -8.35 3.05 -18.49
C VAL A 484 -9.11 4.26 -19.03
N HIS A 485 -10.09 4.77 -18.27
CA HIS A 485 -10.81 5.99 -18.62
C HIS A 485 -9.89 7.21 -18.70
N ALA A 486 -8.88 7.29 -17.84
CA ALA A 486 -7.85 8.33 -17.88
C ALA A 486 -6.90 8.14 -19.07
N LEU A 487 -6.42 6.91 -19.30
CA LEU A 487 -5.51 6.57 -20.41
C LEU A 487 -6.11 6.84 -21.79
N GLU A 488 -7.40 6.55 -21.95
CA GLU A 488 -8.11 6.78 -23.21
C GLU A 488 -8.61 8.22 -23.36
N GLY A 489 -8.44 9.07 -22.34
CA GLY A 489 -8.85 10.47 -22.40
C GLY A 489 -10.36 10.70 -22.42
N TRP A 490 -11.19 9.68 -22.19
CA TRP A 490 -12.65 9.77 -22.29
C TRP A 490 -13.24 10.88 -21.41
N GLU A 491 -14.24 11.59 -21.94
CA GLU A 491 -14.82 12.80 -21.33
C GLU A 491 -16.17 12.55 -20.67
N GLU A 492 -16.73 11.35 -20.81
CA GLU A 492 -17.96 10.96 -20.13
C GLU A 492 -17.76 10.69 -18.63
N HIS A 493 -18.83 10.83 -17.84
CA HIS A 493 -18.88 10.27 -16.49
C HIS A 493 -19.36 8.82 -16.58
N GLU A 494 -18.74 7.92 -15.83
CA GLU A 494 -19.23 6.56 -15.64
C GLU A 494 -19.74 6.42 -14.20
N CYS A 495 -20.98 6.84 -13.96
CA CYS A 495 -21.50 7.03 -12.61
C CYS A 495 -23.02 6.79 -12.59
N GLY A 496 -23.62 6.53 -11.42
CA GLY A 496 -25.08 6.40 -11.25
C GLY A 496 -25.68 5.03 -11.53
N LEU A 497 -26.93 4.85 -11.11
CA LEU A 497 -27.67 3.58 -11.20
C LEU A 497 -28.37 3.38 -12.54
N GLU A 498 -28.75 4.47 -13.20
CA GLU A 498 -29.55 4.48 -14.44
C GLU A 498 -28.74 4.86 -15.68
N VAL A 499 -27.54 5.40 -15.51
CA VAL A 499 -26.66 5.74 -16.64
C VAL A 499 -26.19 4.44 -17.31
N PRO A 500 -26.31 4.31 -18.65
CA PRO A 500 -25.79 3.17 -19.37
C PRO A 500 -24.32 2.98 -19.01
N MET A 501 -23.95 1.77 -18.59
CA MET A 501 -22.55 1.42 -18.42
C MET A 501 -21.82 1.72 -19.72
N ALA A 502 -20.65 2.36 -19.63
CA ALA A 502 -19.80 2.59 -20.79
C ALA A 502 -19.58 1.21 -21.43
N ASN A 503 -20.13 1.02 -22.64
CA ASN A 503 -20.22 -0.25 -23.36
C ASN A 503 -19.18 -1.28 -22.86
N PRO A 504 -19.54 -2.27 -22.01
CA PRO A 504 -18.56 -3.11 -21.32
C PRO A 504 -17.47 -3.73 -22.23
N PRO A 505 -17.80 -4.15 -23.48
CA PRO A 505 -16.80 -4.47 -24.51
C PRO A 505 -15.74 -3.40 -24.78
N ARG A 506 -16.12 -2.11 -24.89
CA ARG A 506 -15.21 -1.00 -25.19
C ARG A 506 -14.15 -0.83 -24.11
N VAL A 507 -14.54 -0.84 -22.84
CA VAL A 507 -13.60 -0.68 -21.72
C VAL A 507 -12.74 -1.91 -21.50
N TRP A 508 -13.29 -3.10 -21.77
CA TRP A 508 -12.51 -4.34 -21.77
C TRP A 508 -11.41 -4.33 -22.83
N GLU A 509 -11.75 -4.03 -24.08
CA GLU A 509 -10.77 -3.95 -25.17
C GLU A 509 -9.70 -2.88 -24.90
N ALA A 510 -10.10 -1.72 -24.37
CA ALA A 510 -9.16 -0.68 -23.96
C ALA A 510 -8.21 -1.14 -22.85
N ALA A 511 -8.72 -1.84 -21.82
CA ALA A 511 -7.89 -2.40 -20.77
C ALA A 511 -6.83 -3.37 -21.33
N LEU A 512 -7.23 -4.26 -22.26
CA LEU A 512 -6.30 -5.19 -22.90
C LEU A 512 -5.24 -4.45 -23.75
N ARG A 513 -5.62 -3.40 -24.50
CA ARG A 513 -4.68 -2.58 -25.29
C ARG A 513 -3.62 -1.91 -24.42
N HIS A 514 -3.98 -1.44 -23.22
CA HIS A 514 -3.06 -0.86 -22.25
C HIS A 514 -2.27 -1.89 -21.44
N GLY A 515 -2.35 -3.17 -21.81
CA GLY A 515 -1.52 -4.24 -21.24
C GLY A 515 -2.04 -4.83 -19.93
N PHE A 516 -3.24 -4.45 -19.48
CA PHE A 516 -3.91 -5.17 -18.40
C PHE A 516 -4.32 -6.56 -18.89
N LYS A 517 -4.18 -7.57 -18.03
CA LYS A 517 -4.52 -8.96 -18.39
C LYS A 517 -5.57 -9.53 -17.43
N PRO A 518 -6.51 -10.33 -17.92
CA PRO A 518 -7.45 -11.00 -17.03
C PRO A 518 -6.74 -11.99 -16.12
N LEU A 519 -7.26 -12.14 -14.90
CA LEU A 519 -6.86 -13.23 -14.01
C LEU A 519 -7.46 -14.52 -14.54
N VAL A 520 -6.62 -15.39 -15.08
CA VAL A 520 -7.03 -16.74 -15.45
C VAL A 520 -7.04 -17.59 -14.18
N LEU A 521 -8.13 -18.30 -13.92
CA LEU A 521 -8.12 -19.36 -12.91
C LEU A 521 -7.02 -20.37 -13.25
N PRO A 522 -6.31 -20.94 -12.26
CA PRO A 522 -5.57 -22.17 -12.50
C PRO A 522 -6.53 -23.16 -13.18
N SER A 523 -6.14 -23.69 -14.33
CA SER A 523 -6.97 -24.57 -15.14
C SER A 523 -7.61 -25.65 -14.27
N LEU A 524 -8.91 -25.88 -14.47
CA LEU A 524 -9.65 -27.00 -13.89
C LEU A 524 -9.12 -28.38 -14.33
N GLU A 525 -8.09 -28.40 -15.18
CA GLU A 525 -7.43 -29.60 -15.68
C GLU A 525 -6.14 -29.90 -14.90
N THR A 526 -6.01 -31.19 -14.55
CA THR A 526 -4.88 -31.91 -13.95
C THR A 526 -4.78 -31.94 -12.41
N LYS A 527 -5.59 -32.84 -11.82
CA LYS A 527 -5.04 -33.90 -10.97
C LYS A 527 -5.49 -35.26 -11.46
#